data_AF-A0A959B651-F1
#
_entry.id   AF-A0A959B651-F1
#
_cell.length_a   1.000
_cell.length_b   1.000
_cell.length_c   1.000
_cell.angle_alpha   90.00
_cell.angle_beta   90.00
_cell.angle_gamma   90.00
#
_symmetry.space_group_name_H-M   'P 1'
#
loop_
_entity.id
_entity.type
_entity.pdbx_description
1 polymer ?
#
loop_
_entity_poly.entity_id
_entity_poly.type
_entity_poly.pdbx_seq_one_letter_code
_entity_poly.pdbx_strand_id
1 'polypeptide(L)'
;MPENSIVQLNTKILRLDAYAEQFPAAENISQALGLGERLEYMREFLQAGDSLFRLRSFAGKDTPFREQALERIEELKKDFAQPAESEPEEPQAPQPKKKQIQRKPSQPKPQPQPLSSSTPKLSLLEHSNTFTDSRDGQAYRTVELNGLRWMAQNLNYDVGEDCWFYTDDPKKGEKYGRLYTWEAALKACPPGWRLPTDREWSALPDKYGGAEGAYKALIEGGSTGFSALLGGSRNTDGGFSHLGNYGRYWSATENGSGDAWYYYYYGHGRKLLRDNLSKTWGFSCRCVQDLTI
;
A
#
# COMPACT_ATOMS: atom_id res chain seq x y z
N MET A 1 28.85 -1.28 -20.70
CA MET A 1 27.56 -1.28 -19.98
C MET A 1 26.99 -2.69 -20.07
N PRO A 2 26.36 -3.23 -19.01
CA PRO A 2 25.65 -4.51 -19.09
C PRO A 2 24.56 -4.44 -20.17
N GLU A 3 24.30 -5.54 -20.90
CA GLU A 3 23.28 -5.59 -21.96
C GLU A 3 21.89 -5.16 -21.46
N ASN A 4 21.54 -5.51 -20.21
CA ASN A 4 20.30 -5.07 -19.57
C ASN A 4 20.19 -3.54 -19.46
N SER A 5 21.29 -2.82 -19.29
CA SER A 5 21.28 -1.35 -19.23
C SER A 5 21.03 -0.72 -20.60
N ILE A 6 21.50 -1.35 -21.69
CA ILE A 6 21.31 -0.87 -23.06
C ILE A 6 19.85 -1.08 -23.50
N VAL A 7 19.26 -2.24 -23.19
CA VAL A 7 17.85 -2.52 -23.46
C VAL A 7 16.96 -1.52 -22.73
N GLN A 8 17.22 -1.27 -21.44
CA GLN A 8 16.47 -0.28 -20.65
C GLN A 8 16.59 1.15 -21.19
N LEU A 9 17.77 1.52 -21.69
CA LEU A 9 18.00 2.83 -22.30
C LEU A 9 17.24 2.96 -23.63
N ASN A 10 17.28 1.94 -24.48
CA ASN A 10 16.56 1.94 -25.76
C ASN A 10 15.04 1.99 -25.56
N THR A 11 14.51 1.28 -24.55
CA THR A 11 13.09 1.38 -24.19
C THR A 11 12.72 2.77 -23.71
N LYS A 12 13.59 3.45 -22.95
CA LYS A 12 13.36 4.83 -22.52
C LYS A 12 13.39 5.80 -23.70
N ILE A 13 14.33 5.64 -24.62
CA ILE A 13 14.42 6.46 -25.84
C ILE A 13 13.17 6.32 -26.69
N LEU A 14 12.73 5.08 -26.97
CA LEU A 14 11.50 4.83 -27.74
C LEU A 14 10.25 5.44 -27.09
N ARG A 15 10.17 5.44 -25.76
CA ARG A 15 9.05 6.08 -25.03
C ARG A 15 9.12 7.61 -25.12
N LEU A 16 10.33 8.18 -25.10
CA LEU A 16 10.52 9.62 -25.24
C LEU A 16 10.25 10.09 -26.67
N ASP A 17 10.64 9.31 -27.67
CA ASP A 17 10.36 9.61 -29.08
C ASP A 17 8.85 9.53 -29.38
N ALA A 18 8.17 8.47 -28.92
CA ALA A 18 6.72 8.36 -29.02
C ALA A 18 5.99 9.51 -28.31
N TYR A 19 6.51 9.94 -27.16
CA TYR A 19 5.95 11.09 -26.43
C TYR A 19 6.16 12.41 -27.19
N ALA A 20 7.33 12.62 -27.79
CA ALA A 20 7.65 13.82 -28.58
C ALA A 20 6.85 13.89 -29.89
N GLU A 21 6.55 12.76 -30.52
CA GLU A 21 5.65 12.68 -31.68
C GLU A 21 4.20 13.02 -31.32
N GLN A 22 3.75 12.59 -30.14
CA GLN A 22 2.39 12.84 -29.67
C GLN A 22 2.21 14.28 -29.15
N PHE A 23 3.29 14.91 -28.66
CA PHE A 23 3.31 16.24 -28.07
C PHE A 23 4.51 17.06 -28.58
N PRO A 24 4.42 17.66 -29.78
CA PRO A 24 5.47 18.53 -30.28
C PRO A 24 5.66 19.75 -29.39
N ALA A 25 6.87 20.31 -29.40
CA ALA A 25 7.19 21.50 -28.62
C ALA A 25 6.28 22.68 -29.00
N ALA A 26 5.78 23.41 -28.00
CA ALA A 26 4.96 24.59 -28.22
C ALA A 26 5.81 25.76 -28.74
N GLU A 27 5.36 26.45 -29.78
CA GLU A 27 6.05 27.64 -30.31
C GLU A 27 5.63 28.93 -29.58
N ASN A 28 4.50 28.90 -28.87
CA ASN A 28 3.98 30.04 -28.11
C ASN A 28 3.10 29.62 -26.91
N ILE A 29 2.73 30.60 -26.08
CA ILE A 29 1.98 30.39 -24.83
C ILE A 29 0.58 29.81 -25.08
N SER A 30 -0.12 30.22 -26.13
CA SER A 30 -1.45 29.70 -26.44
C SER A 30 -1.40 28.23 -26.86
N GLN A 31 -0.40 27.86 -27.66
CA GLN A 31 -0.13 26.46 -27.98
C GLN A 31 0.29 25.66 -26.74
N ALA A 32 1.10 26.24 -25.86
CA ALA A 32 1.51 25.58 -24.61
C ALA A 32 0.32 25.32 -23.68
N LEU A 33 -0.61 26.27 -23.56
CA LEU A 33 -1.85 26.11 -22.80
C LEU A 33 -2.75 25.04 -23.42
N GLY A 34 -2.95 25.07 -24.74
CA GLY A 34 -3.72 24.04 -25.45
C GLY A 34 -3.10 22.64 -25.36
N LEU A 35 -1.77 22.53 -25.41
CA LEU A 35 -1.05 21.28 -25.17
C LEU A 35 -1.19 20.82 -23.71
N GLY A 36 -1.19 21.75 -22.75
CA GLY A 36 -1.45 21.48 -21.34
C GLY A 36 -2.85 20.90 -21.09
N GLU A 37 -3.90 21.54 -21.62
CA GLU A 37 -5.28 21.04 -21.55
C GLU A 37 -5.41 19.69 -22.25
N ARG A 38 -4.77 19.52 -23.41
CA ARG A 38 -4.76 18.24 -24.14
C ARG A 38 -4.06 17.13 -23.34
N LEU A 39 -2.96 17.43 -22.65
CA LEU A 39 -2.27 16.48 -21.76
C LEU A 39 -3.13 16.11 -20.55
N GLU A 40 -3.89 17.06 -20.01
CA GLU A 40 -4.82 16.83 -18.91
C GLU A 40 -5.97 15.89 -19.33
N TYR A 41 -6.62 16.18 -20.47
CA TYR A 41 -7.66 15.30 -21.00
C TYR A 41 -7.13 13.94 -21.46
N MET A 42 -5.92 13.88 -22.02
CA MET A 42 -5.31 12.59 -22.36
C MET A 42 -5.03 11.76 -21.10
N ARG A 43 -4.58 12.39 -20.02
CA ARG A 43 -4.38 11.70 -18.74
C ARG A 43 -5.68 11.13 -18.22
N GLU A 44 -6.75 11.92 -18.22
CA GLU A 44 -8.08 11.44 -17.83
C GLU A 44 -8.57 10.30 -18.73
N PHE A 45 -8.35 10.40 -20.04
CA PHE A 45 -8.71 9.37 -21.01
C PHE A 45 -7.95 8.06 -20.76
N LEU A 46 -6.63 8.12 -20.55
CA LEU A 46 -5.81 6.96 -20.22
C LEU A 46 -6.16 6.36 -18.84
N GLN A 47 -6.55 7.19 -17.86
CA GLN A 47 -7.04 6.75 -16.54
C GLN A 47 -8.42 6.08 -16.60
N ALA A 48 -9.23 6.37 -17.62
CA ALA A 48 -10.47 5.64 -17.86
C ALA A 48 -10.17 4.18 -18.24
N GLY A 49 -9.05 3.92 -18.92
CA GLY A 49 -8.61 2.58 -19.32
C GLY A 49 -9.71 1.84 -20.05
N ASP A 50 -9.92 0.55 -19.72
CA ASP A 50 -10.99 -0.27 -20.29
C ASP A 50 -12.29 -0.24 -19.46
N SER A 51 -12.41 0.70 -18.53
CA SER A 51 -13.64 0.84 -17.75
C SER A 51 -14.72 1.53 -18.59
N LEU A 52 -15.67 0.74 -19.11
CA LEU A 52 -16.85 1.26 -19.84
C LEU A 52 -17.58 2.39 -19.08
N PHE A 53 -17.65 2.32 -17.75
CA PHE A 53 -18.27 3.36 -16.92
C PHE A 53 -17.47 4.67 -16.99
N ARG A 54 -16.15 4.61 -16.82
CA ARG A 54 -15.29 5.81 -16.86
C ARG A 54 -15.17 6.38 -18.26
N LEU A 55 -15.05 5.53 -19.29
CA LEU A 55 -15.04 5.96 -20.68
C LEU A 55 -16.34 6.68 -21.05
N ARG A 56 -17.51 6.17 -20.62
CA ARG A 56 -18.80 6.85 -20.85
C ARG A 56 -18.89 8.18 -20.12
N SER A 57 -18.39 8.24 -18.89
CA SER A 57 -18.34 9.49 -18.13
C SER A 57 -17.39 10.51 -18.78
N PHE A 58 -16.28 10.05 -19.36
CA PHE A 58 -15.31 10.88 -20.07
C PHE A 58 -15.86 11.37 -21.42
N ALA A 59 -16.49 10.50 -22.21
CA ALA A 59 -17.12 10.84 -23.49
C ALA A 59 -18.34 11.79 -23.37
N GLY A 60 -18.88 11.94 -22.16
CA GLY A 60 -19.91 12.93 -21.84
C GLY A 60 -19.37 14.36 -21.69
N LYS A 61 -18.04 14.53 -21.60
CA LYS A 61 -17.37 15.84 -21.58
C LYS A 61 -17.07 16.30 -23.01
N ASP A 62 -17.14 17.61 -23.27
CA ASP A 62 -16.67 18.20 -24.52
C ASP A 62 -15.14 18.31 -24.49
N THR A 63 -14.45 17.30 -25.01
CA THR A 63 -12.99 17.20 -24.96
C THR A 63 -12.40 16.79 -26.31
N PRO A 64 -11.12 17.12 -26.58
CA PRO A 64 -10.43 16.70 -27.80
C PRO A 64 -10.31 15.17 -28.00
N PHE A 65 -10.55 14.36 -26.96
CA PHE A 65 -10.46 12.90 -26.98
C PHE A 65 -11.82 12.20 -26.96
N ARG A 66 -12.91 12.96 -27.09
CA ARG A 66 -14.28 12.44 -27.00
C ARG A 66 -14.57 11.33 -28.02
N GLU A 67 -14.21 11.55 -29.29
CA GLU A 67 -14.41 10.56 -30.35
C GLU A 67 -13.61 9.28 -30.10
N GLN A 68 -12.36 9.40 -29.67
CA GLN A 68 -11.51 8.25 -29.31
C GLN A 68 -12.09 7.45 -28.14
N ALA A 69 -12.72 8.12 -27.17
CA ALA A 69 -13.42 7.46 -26.09
C ALA A 69 -14.69 6.76 -26.54
N LEU A 70 -15.44 7.32 -27.49
CA LEU A 70 -16.61 6.66 -28.08
C LEU A 70 -16.21 5.43 -28.90
N GLU A 71 -15.15 5.51 -29.70
CA GLU A 71 -14.58 4.37 -30.42
C GLU A 71 -14.16 3.25 -29.46
N ARG A 72 -13.41 3.58 -28.39
CA ARG A 72 -12.98 2.60 -27.39
C ARG A 72 -14.17 1.94 -26.67
N ILE A 73 -15.24 2.69 -26.40
CA ILE A 73 -16.48 2.15 -25.83
C ILE A 73 -17.12 1.13 -26.79
N GLU A 74 -17.17 1.44 -28.09
CA GLU A 74 -17.74 0.53 -29.09
C GLU A 74 -16.89 -0.72 -29.31
N GLU A 75 -15.56 -0.61 -29.25
CA GLU A 75 -14.65 -1.76 -29.24
C GLU A 75 -14.91 -2.68 -28.04
N LEU A 76 -14.90 -2.12 -26.83
CA LEU A 76 -15.13 -2.90 -25.61
C LEU A 76 -16.52 -3.54 -25.59
N LYS A 77 -17.54 -2.86 -26.14
CA LYS A 77 -18.89 -3.44 -26.28
C LYS A 77 -18.93 -4.63 -27.24
N LYS A 78 -18.12 -4.63 -28.30
CA LYS A 78 -18.02 -5.76 -29.24
C LYS A 78 -17.40 -6.98 -28.58
N ASP A 79 -16.43 -6.78 -27.68
CA ASP A 79 -15.81 -7.86 -26.91
C ASP A 79 -16.80 -8.51 -25.93
N PHE A 80 -17.75 -7.75 -25.39
CA PHE A 80 -18.85 -8.28 -24.57
C PHE A 80 -20.03 -8.87 -25.38
N ALA A 81 -20.05 -8.69 -26.70
CA ALA A 81 -21.13 -9.14 -27.58
C ALA A 81 -20.80 -10.41 -28.37
N GLN A 82 -19.60 -10.98 -28.22
CA GLN A 82 -19.31 -12.28 -28.81
C GLN A 82 -20.08 -13.38 -28.05
N PRO A 83 -20.94 -14.18 -28.71
CA PRO A 83 -21.60 -15.29 -28.07
C PRO A 83 -20.54 -16.31 -27.67
N ALA A 84 -20.57 -16.74 -26.41
CA ALA A 84 -19.80 -17.88 -25.92
C ALA A 84 -20.09 -19.09 -26.84
N GLU A 85 -19.10 -19.47 -27.64
CA GLU A 85 -19.12 -20.77 -28.30
C GLU A 85 -19.08 -21.86 -27.21
N SER A 86 -20.00 -22.79 -27.35
CA SER A 86 -20.37 -23.84 -26.40
C SER A 86 -19.20 -24.75 -25.98
N GLU A 87 -18.93 -24.83 -24.68
CA GLU A 87 -18.26 -25.99 -24.08
C GLU A 87 -19.28 -26.99 -23.49
N PRO A 88 -18.98 -28.30 -23.47
CA PRO A 88 -19.95 -29.36 -23.20
C PRO A 88 -20.20 -29.57 -21.70
N GLU A 89 -21.42 -30.03 -21.36
CA GLU A 89 -21.83 -30.42 -20.00
C GLU A 89 -20.88 -31.46 -19.36
N GLU A 90 -20.42 -31.17 -18.13
CA GLU A 90 -19.90 -32.18 -17.20
C GLU A 90 -20.93 -32.53 -16.10
N PRO A 91 -20.96 -33.79 -15.61
CA PRO A 91 -22.10 -34.37 -14.93
C PRO A 91 -22.16 -34.08 -13.41
N GLN A 92 -23.40 -34.09 -12.90
CA GLN A 92 -23.78 -33.83 -11.52
C GLN A 92 -23.08 -34.73 -10.48
N ALA A 93 -22.54 -34.11 -9.43
CA ALA A 93 -21.98 -34.79 -8.26
C ALA A 93 -23.07 -35.39 -7.33
N PRO A 94 -22.88 -36.60 -6.77
CA PRO A 94 -23.86 -37.23 -5.88
C PRO A 94 -23.79 -36.73 -4.43
N GLN A 95 -24.95 -36.58 -3.79
CA GLN A 95 -25.10 -36.21 -2.38
C GLN A 95 -24.65 -37.33 -1.40
N PRO A 96 -24.11 -36.98 -0.20
CA PRO A 96 -23.68 -37.98 0.77
C PRO A 96 -24.84 -38.53 1.63
N LYS A 97 -24.97 -39.85 1.67
CA LYS A 97 -25.86 -40.61 2.57
C LYS A 97 -25.22 -40.82 3.95
N LYS A 98 -26.01 -40.61 5.01
CA LYS A 98 -25.70 -40.89 6.42
C LYS A 98 -25.40 -42.38 6.63
N LYS A 99 -24.30 -42.71 7.34
CA LYS A 99 -24.10 -44.02 7.98
C LYS A 99 -23.86 -43.86 9.48
N GLN A 100 -24.68 -44.56 10.26
CA GLN A 100 -24.54 -44.80 11.69
C GLN A 100 -23.35 -45.73 11.95
N ILE A 101 -22.54 -45.44 12.98
CA ILE A 101 -21.66 -46.43 13.61
C ILE A 101 -21.81 -46.32 15.13
N GLN A 102 -21.99 -47.46 15.78
CA GLN A 102 -22.28 -47.65 17.20
C GLN A 102 -21.00 -47.66 18.07
N ARG A 103 -21.18 -47.35 19.37
CA ARG A 103 -20.22 -47.36 20.51
C ARG A 103 -19.77 -48.81 20.83
N LYS A 104 -18.69 -49.18 21.56
CA LYS A 104 -17.87 -48.74 22.74
C LYS A 104 -16.74 -49.84 22.88
N PRO A 105 -15.81 -49.92 23.88
CA PRO A 105 -15.49 -49.04 25.01
C PRO A 105 -13.97 -48.73 25.21
N SER A 106 -13.74 -47.90 26.23
CA SER A 106 -12.53 -47.22 26.74
C SER A 106 -11.58 -48.05 27.64
N GLN A 107 -10.28 -47.70 27.66
CA GLN A 107 -9.37 -47.49 28.83
C GLN A 107 -7.89 -47.40 28.36
N PRO A 108 -6.90 -46.94 29.17
CA PRO A 108 -6.84 -45.77 30.07
C PRO A 108 -5.63 -44.83 29.78
N LYS A 109 -5.65 -43.63 30.37
CA LYS A 109 -4.57 -42.62 30.38
C LYS A 109 -3.24 -43.14 30.96
N PRO A 110 -2.07 -42.69 30.45
CA PRO A 110 -0.86 -42.60 31.25
C PRO A 110 -0.75 -41.22 31.93
N GLN A 111 -0.42 -41.22 33.22
CA GLN A 111 0.03 -40.06 34.00
C GLN A 111 1.56 -40.17 34.27
N PRO A 112 2.23 -39.06 34.66
CA PRO A 112 3.63 -38.77 34.32
C PRO A 112 4.68 -39.29 35.33
N GLN A 113 5.95 -39.32 34.91
CA GLN A 113 7.13 -39.62 35.73
C GLN A 113 8.29 -38.61 35.43
N PRO A 114 9.29 -38.44 36.33
CA PRO A 114 9.70 -37.13 36.85
C PRO A 114 10.98 -36.49 36.27
N LEU A 115 11.12 -35.19 36.64
CA LEU A 115 12.26 -34.26 36.60
C LEU A 115 13.61 -34.73 36.00
N SER A 116 14.03 -34.01 34.96
CA SER A 116 15.44 -33.66 34.73
C SER A 116 15.51 -32.13 34.62
N SER A 117 16.08 -31.52 35.66
CA SER A 117 16.29 -30.09 35.82
C SER A 117 17.40 -29.58 34.89
N SER A 118 17.04 -28.75 33.93
CA SER A 118 17.93 -27.70 33.46
C SER A 118 17.09 -26.44 33.29
N THR A 119 17.20 -25.54 34.26
CA THR A 119 16.66 -24.20 34.15
C THR A 119 17.46 -23.48 33.06
N PRO A 120 16.85 -23.04 31.94
CA PRO A 120 17.43 -21.97 31.17
C PRO A 120 17.28 -20.73 32.05
N LYS A 121 18.41 -20.27 32.56
CA LYS A 121 18.65 -18.95 33.14
C LYS A 121 17.75 -17.96 32.40
N LEU A 122 16.76 -17.40 33.10
CA LEU A 122 15.90 -16.33 32.60
C LEU A 122 16.86 -15.21 32.16
N SER A 123 17.18 -15.17 30.88
CA SER A 123 17.90 -14.06 30.29
C SER A 123 16.91 -12.91 30.40
N LEU A 124 17.24 -11.95 31.26
CA LEU A 124 16.66 -10.62 31.28
C LEU A 124 16.55 -10.19 29.82
N LEU A 125 15.33 -10.20 29.25
CA LEU A 125 15.10 -9.75 27.88
C LEU A 125 15.56 -8.31 27.87
N GLU A 126 16.75 -8.06 27.33
CA GLU A 126 17.17 -6.72 26.99
C GLU A 126 16.05 -6.19 26.10
N HIS A 127 15.32 -5.19 26.60
CA HIS A 127 14.30 -4.50 25.84
C HIS A 127 15.04 -3.66 24.80
N SER A 128 15.60 -4.34 23.79
CA SER A 128 16.27 -3.70 22.67
C SER A 128 15.23 -2.79 22.02
N ASN A 129 15.50 -1.50 22.09
CA ASN A 129 14.73 -0.45 21.41
C ASN A 129 15.04 -0.42 19.90
N THR A 130 15.62 -1.50 19.37
CA THR A 130 16.02 -1.65 17.98
C THR A 130 15.70 -3.07 17.50
N PHE A 131 15.18 -3.17 16.29
CA PHE A 131 14.92 -4.39 15.55
C PHE A 131 15.70 -4.32 14.23
N THR A 132 16.43 -5.38 13.89
CA THR A 132 17.10 -5.48 12.58
C THR A 132 16.37 -6.49 11.73
N ASP A 133 15.91 -6.06 10.56
CA ASP A 133 15.26 -6.93 9.59
C ASP A 133 16.32 -7.82 8.94
N SER A 134 16.18 -9.15 9.09
CA SER A 134 17.14 -10.12 8.56
C SER A 134 17.10 -10.25 7.04
N ARG A 135 16.04 -9.75 6.39
CA ARG A 135 15.85 -9.86 4.94
C ARG A 135 16.73 -8.90 4.15
N ASP A 136 16.99 -7.71 4.70
CA ASP A 136 17.76 -6.64 4.05
C ASP A 136 18.85 -6.00 4.94
N GLY A 137 18.92 -6.38 6.22
CA GLY A 137 19.86 -5.83 7.20
C GLY A 137 19.49 -4.45 7.74
N GLN A 138 18.33 -3.90 7.39
CA GLN A 138 17.91 -2.58 7.86
C GLN A 138 17.54 -2.63 9.34
N ALA A 139 18.20 -1.77 10.12
CA ALA A 139 17.88 -1.57 11.53
C ALA A 139 16.82 -0.47 11.71
N TYR A 140 15.82 -0.75 12.54
CA TYR A 140 14.71 0.13 12.90
C TYR A 140 14.71 0.29 14.41
N ARG A 141 14.63 1.53 14.91
CA ARG A 141 14.31 1.76 16.31
C ARG A 141 12.86 1.37 16.55
N THR A 142 12.54 1.01 17.79
CA THR A 142 11.22 0.58 18.21
C THR A 142 10.79 1.38 19.44
N VAL A 143 9.47 1.57 19.58
CA VAL A 143 8.85 2.21 20.73
C VAL A 143 7.62 1.43 21.16
N GLU A 144 7.33 1.39 22.46
CA GLU A 144 6.16 0.69 22.97
C GLU A 144 5.03 1.68 23.22
N LEU A 145 3.94 1.52 22.47
CA LEU A 145 2.76 2.38 22.53
C LEU A 145 1.52 1.49 22.57
N ASN A 146 0.68 1.69 23.59
CA ASN A 146 -0.61 1.02 23.75
C ASN A 146 -0.52 -0.51 23.76
N GLY A 147 0.52 -1.07 24.39
CA GLY A 147 0.70 -2.52 24.49
C GLY A 147 1.24 -3.17 23.21
N LEU A 148 1.65 -2.38 22.22
CA LEU A 148 2.28 -2.84 20.99
C LEU A 148 3.67 -2.24 20.87
N ARG A 149 4.58 -3.00 20.26
CA ARG A 149 5.87 -2.49 19.83
C ARG A 149 5.75 -1.96 18.41
N TRP A 150 6.00 -0.67 18.21
CA TRP A 150 5.95 0.01 16.92
C TRP A 150 7.35 0.27 16.38
N MET A 151 7.52 0.21 15.06
CA MET A 151 8.69 0.79 14.41
C MET A 151 8.65 2.33 14.53
N ALA A 152 9.77 2.92 14.93
CA ALA A 152 9.97 4.36 15.06
C ALA A 152 10.51 5.03 13.78
N GLN A 153 10.83 4.24 12.76
CA GLN A 153 11.10 4.70 11.40
C GLN A 153 10.11 4.09 10.42
N ASN A 154 9.92 4.77 9.29
CA ASN A 154 9.11 4.25 8.19
C ASN A 154 9.79 2.99 7.63
N LEU A 155 8.99 1.99 7.29
CA LEU A 155 9.49 0.78 6.65
C LEU A 155 10.18 1.13 5.32
N ASN A 156 11.31 0.45 5.05
CA ASN A 156 12.12 0.69 3.85
C ASN A 156 12.45 -0.61 3.08
N TYR A 157 11.72 -1.68 3.35
CA TYR A 157 11.90 -2.98 2.70
C TYR A 157 11.45 -2.96 1.23
N ASP A 158 12.28 -3.45 0.32
CA ASP A 158 11.93 -3.57 -1.10
C ASP A 158 11.13 -4.86 -1.36
N VAL A 159 9.85 -4.73 -1.70
CA VAL A 159 8.99 -5.86 -2.06
C VAL A 159 9.02 -6.20 -3.55
N GLY A 160 9.88 -5.52 -4.33
CA GLY A 160 10.06 -5.71 -5.77
C GLY A 160 9.20 -4.76 -6.60
N GLU A 161 7.87 -4.90 -6.50
CA GLU A 161 6.91 -4.07 -7.24
C GLU A 161 6.01 -3.27 -6.28
N ASP A 162 5.33 -2.25 -6.79
CA ASP A 162 4.38 -1.44 -6.04
C ASP A 162 4.94 -0.75 -4.78
N CYS A 163 6.25 -0.49 -4.79
CA CYS A 163 6.91 0.31 -3.77
C CYS A 163 7.96 1.25 -4.36
N TRP A 164 8.08 2.44 -3.79
CA TRP A 164 8.92 3.51 -4.34
C TRP A 164 9.56 4.34 -3.25
N PHE A 165 10.75 4.88 -3.51
CA PHE A 165 11.18 6.06 -2.77
C PHE A 165 10.38 7.27 -3.23
N TYR A 166 10.23 8.27 -2.38
CA TYR A 166 9.63 9.53 -2.81
C TYR A 166 10.46 10.13 -3.97
N THR A 167 9.81 10.43 -5.10
CA THR A 167 10.46 10.90 -6.35
C THR A 167 11.56 9.98 -6.87
N ASP A 168 11.51 8.69 -6.51
CA ASP A 168 12.52 7.68 -6.85
C ASP A 168 13.96 8.06 -6.41
N ASP A 169 14.09 8.95 -5.44
CA ASP A 169 15.37 9.43 -4.90
C ASP A 169 15.80 8.58 -3.69
N PRO A 170 16.92 7.83 -3.77
CA PRO A 170 17.42 7.03 -2.66
C PRO A 170 17.66 7.82 -1.36
N LYS A 171 18.05 9.10 -1.45
CA LYS A 171 18.22 9.95 -0.26
C LYS A 171 16.90 10.24 0.44
N LYS A 172 15.80 10.28 -0.32
CA LYS A 172 14.46 10.34 0.26
C LYS A 172 14.09 8.99 0.89
N GLY A 173 14.50 7.88 0.29
CA GLY A 173 14.36 6.55 0.87
C GLY A 173 15.04 6.43 2.24
N GLU A 174 16.29 6.89 2.38
CA GLU A 174 17.02 6.87 3.65
C GLU A 174 16.32 7.66 4.76
N LYS A 175 15.70 8.79 4.41
CA LYS A 175 15.02 9.66 5.39
C LYS A 175 13.57 9.23 5.66
N TYR A 176 12.80 8.98 4.62
CA TYR A 176 11.34 8.81 4.67
C TYR A 176 10.87 7.37 4.47
N GLY A 177 11.78 6.43 4.21
CA GLY A 177 11.44 5.06 3.83
C GLY A 177 10.80 4.99 2.44
N ARG A 178 10.13 3.86 2.18
CA ARG A 178 9.36 3.64 0.96
C ARG A 178 7.89 4.01 1.13
N LEU A 179 7.28 4.30 0.00
CA LEU A 179 5.84 4.36 -0.19
C LEU A 179 5.39 3.05 -0.83
N TYR A 180 4.29 2.49 -0.34
CA TYR A 180 3.75 1.21 -0.76
C TYR A 180 2.29 1.38 -1.16
N THR A 181 1.85 0.64 -2.18
CA THR A 181 0.42 0.33 -2.29
C THR A 181 -0.05 -0.47 -1.08
N TRP A 182 -1.36 -0.51 -0.84
CA TRP A 182 -1.88 -1.23 0.32
C TRP A 182 -1.58 -2.74 0.27
N GLU A 183 -1.68 -3.36 -0.92
CA GLU A 183 -1.34 -4.77 -1.14
C GLU A 183 0.15 -5.05 -0.92
N ALA A 184 1.02 -4.14 -1.37
CA ALA A 184 2.46 -4.22 -1.09
C ALA A 184 2.75 -4.06 0.40
N ALA A 185 2.06 -3.12 1.06
CA ALA A 185 2.23 -2.81 2.47
C ALA A 185 1.89 -4.01 3.38
N LEU A 186 0.85 -4.78 3.06
CA LEU A 186 0.47 -5.99 3.79
C LEU A 186 1.56 -7.08 3.76
N LYS A 187 2.38 -7.11 2.71
CA LYS A 187 3.45 -8.09 2.51
C LYS A 187 4.81 -7.57 2.97
N ALA A 188 4.95 -6.26 3.17
CA ALA A 188 6.24 -5.62 3.40
C ALA A 188 6.78 -5.84 4.82
N CYS A 189 5.92 -5.95 5.84
CA CYS A 189 6.37 -6.13 7.22
C CYS A 189 7.12 -7.46 7.41
N PRO A 190 8.20 -7.49 8.23
CA PRO A 190 8.98 -8.69 8.46
C PRO A 190 8.22 -9.75 9.26
N PRO A 191 8.67 -11.02 9.25
CA PRO A 191 8.06 -12.07 10.06
C PRO A 191 7.94 -11.68 11.54
N GLY A 192 6.77 -11.92 12.13
CA GLY A 192 6.46 -11.51 13.51
C GLY A 192 6.09 -10.04 13.67
N TRP A 193 6.10 -9.26 12.58
CA TRP A 193 5.59 -7.91 12.51
C TRP A 193 4.45 -7.84 11.48
N ARG A 194 3.54 -6.89 11.67
CA ARG A 194 2.39 -6.69 10.79
C ARG A 194 2.07 -5.21 10.65
N LEU A 195 1.25 -4.85 9.66
CA LEU A 195 0.65 -3.53 9.67
C LEU A 195 -0.29 -3.37 10.88
N PRO A 196 -0.33 -2.18 11.50
CA PRO A 196 -1.32 -1.84 12.52
C PRO A 196 -2.72 -1.81 11.91
N THR A 197 -3.68 -2.31 12.66
CA THR A 197 -5.11 -2.23 12.35
C THR A 197 -5.64 -0.83 12.63
N ASP A 198 -6.85 -0.55 12.12
CA ASP A 198 -7.52 0.72 12.36
C ASP A 198 -7.78 0.99 13.84
N ARG A 199 -8.10 -0.06 14.61
CA ARG A 199 -8.31 0.02 16.06
C ARG A 199 -7.04 0.43 16.80
N GLU A 200 -5.88 -0.04 16.35
CA GLU A 200 -4.60 0.24 17.00
C GLU A 200 -4.13 1.67 16.70
N TRP A 201 -4.37 2.15 15.49
CA TRP A 201 -4.16 3.55 15.14
C TRP A 201 -5.12 4.49 15.87
N SER A 202 -6.42 4.18 15.93
CA SER A 202 -7.43 5.06 16.57
C SER A 202 -7.24 5.19 18.08
N ALA A 203 -6.65 4.18 18.73
CA ALA A 203 -6.31 4.25 20.15
C ALA A 203 -5.20 5.26 20.49
N LEU A 204 -4.42 5.73 19.50
CA LEU A 204 -3.36 6.72 19.73
C LEU A 204 -3.93 8.12 20.06
N PRO A 205 -4.82 8.72 19.24
CA PRO A 205 -5.57 9.93 19.63
C PRO A 205 -6.18 9.88 21.03
N ASP A 206 -6.86 8.79 21.39
CA ASP A 206 -7.53 8.66 22.69
C ASP A 206 -6.55 8.80 23.86
N LYS A 207 -5.36 8.21 23.75
CA LYS A 207 -4.34 8.29 24.79
C LYS A 207 -3.70 9.66 24.91
N TYR A 208 -3.52 10.37 23.80
CA TYR A 208 -2.71 11.59 23.77
C TYR A 208 -3.55 12.87 23.77
N GLY A 209 -4.84 12.80 24.12
CA GLY A 209 -5.70 14.00 24.25
C GLY A 209 -6.30 14.45 22.91
N GLY A 210 -6.67 13.50 22.06
CA GLY A 210 -7.28 13.73 20.76
C GLY A 210 -6.28 13.96 19.63
N ALA A 211 -6.79 14.35 18.47
CA ALA A 211 -6.01 14.47 17.22
C ALA A 211 -4.80 15.42 17.32
N GLU A 212 -4.94 16.56 18.01
CA GLU A 212 -3.86 17.56 18.16
C GLU A 212 -2.79 17.09 19.14
N GLY A 213 -3.21 16.49 20.25
CA GLY A 213 -2.28 15.97 21.24
C GLY A 213 -1.50 14.76 20.73
N ALA A 214 -2.14 13.85 19.98
CA ALA A 214 -1.46 12.77 19.29
C ALA A 214 -0.47 13.27 18.23
N TYR A 215 -0.83 14.29 17.44
CA TYR A 215 0.11 14.90 16.51
C TYR A 215 1.36 15.40 17.24
N LYS A 216 1.19 16.19 18.31
CA LYS A 216 2.31 16.75 19.08
C LYS A 216 3.19 15.66 19.72
N ALA A 217 2.58 14.58 20.20
CA ALA A 217 3.29 13.51 20.90
C ALA A 217 4.07 12.57 19.97
N LEU A 218 3.56 12.32 18.75
CA LEU A 218 4.02 11.25 17.87
C LEU A 218 4.86 11.73 16.67
N ILE A 219 4.77 13.00 16.27
CA ILE A 219 5.56 13.58 15.18
C ILE A 219 7.07 13.57 15.51
N GLU A 220 7.94 13.72 14.51
CA GLU A 220 9.38 13.96 14.70
C GLU A 220 9.63 15.08 15.72
N GLY A 221 10.47 14.81 16.74
CA GLY A 221 10.70 15.71 17.88
C GLY A 221 9.63 15.65 18.98
N GLY A 222 8.59 14.82 18.82
CA GLY A 222 7.58 14.55 19.84
C GLY A 222 8.09 13.72 21.02
N SER A 223 7.30 13.65 22.10
CA SER A 223 7.71 13.08 23.39
C SER A 223 7.73 11.55 23.46
N THR A 224 7.17 10.86 22.47
CA THR A 224 7.02 9.39 22.49
C THR A 224 8.15 8.64 21.80
N GLY A 225 8.97 9.33 21.00
CA GLY A 225 9.98 8.71 20.14
C GLY A 225 9.43 8.03 18.88
N PHE A 226 8.11 7.99 18.65
CA PHE A 226 7.48 7.43 17.45
C PHE A 226 8.01 8.06 16.15
N SER A 227 8.34 9.35 16.21
CA SER A 227 9.03 10.09 15.15
C SER A 227 8.34 9.98 13.78
N ALA A 228 7.04 10.24 13.72
CA ALA A 228 6.32 10.27 12.45
C ALA A 228 6.87 11.39 11.54
N LEU A 229 7.05 11.07 10.26
CA LEU A 229 7.57 11.97 9.25
C LEU A 229 6.48 12.39 8.26
N LEU A 230 6.58 13.62 7.77
CA LEU A 230 5.71 14.15 6.71
C LEU A 230 6.27 13.76 5.33
N GLY A 231 6.28 12.46 5.04
CA GLY A 231 6.92 11.84 3.87
C GLY A 231 6.17 11.98 2.54
N GLY A 232 5.01 12.65 2.52
CA GLY A 232 4.17 12.80 1.33
C GLY A 232 3.47 11.50 0.92
N SER A 233 3.14 11.40 -0.36
CA SER A 233 2.48 10.24 -0.95
C SER A 233 2.76 10.12 -2.45
N ARG A 234 2.46 8.95 -3.01
CA ARG A 234 2.41 8.69 -4.44
C ARG A 234 0.97 8.49 -4.88
N ASN A 235 0.56 9.20 -5.91
CA ASN A 235 -0.74 9.11 -6.53
C ASN A 235 -0.80 7.88 -7.46
N THR A 236 -2.00 7.53 -7.92
CA THR A 236 -2.21 6.39 -8.83
C THR A 236 -1.64 6.61 -10.24
N ASP A 237 -1.49 7.87 -10.66
CA ASP A 237 -0.81 8.25 -11.90
C ASP A 237 0.73 8.25 -11.79
N GLY A 238 1.24 7.90 -10.61
CA GLY A 238 2.66 7.87 -10.28
C GLY A 238 3.25 9.21 -9.86
N GLY A 239 2.46 10.27 -9.84
CA GLY A 239 2.88 11.57 -9.31
C GLY A 239 3.17 11.51 -7.81
N PHE A 240 4.19 12.23 -7.37
CA PHE A 240 4.51 12.39 -5.94
C PHE A 240 4.04 13.76 -5.46
N SER A 241 3.44 13.80 -4.27
CA SER A 241 2.84 15.01 -3.74
C SER A 241 2.99 15.11 -2.23
N HIS A 242 2.75 16.32 -1.71
CA HIS A 242 2.52 16.57 -0.28
C HIS A 242 3.71 16.32 0.67
N LEU A 243 4.93 16.16 0.16
CA LEU A 243 6.14 16.11 1.00
C LEU A 243 6.22 17.33 1.93
N GLY A 244 6.52 17.09 3.20
CA GLY A 244 6.60 18.13 4.24
C GLY A 244 5.24 18.62 4.75
N ASN A 245 4.13 18.30 4.08
CA ASN A 245 2.79 18.71 4.48
C ASN A 245 1.96 17.57 5.07
N TYR A 246 2.12 16.36 4.54
CA TYR A 246 1.38 15.18 4.98
C TYR A 246 2.32 14.01 5.23
N GLY A 247 2.11 13.29 6.32
CA GLY A 247 2.68 11.96 6.55
C GLY A 247 1.56 10.95 6.56
N ARG A 248 1.41 10.17 5.49
CA ARG A 248 0.31 9.18 5.34
C ARG A 248 0.82 7.77 5.64
N TYR A 249 0.03 7.02 6.39
CA TYR A 249 0.39 5.71 6.93
C TYR A 249 -0.74 4.72 6.73
N TRP A 250 -0.48 3.61 6.05
CA TRP A 250 -1.49 2.57 5.87
C TRP A 250 -1.91 1.91 7.20
N SER A 251 -3.20 1.57 7.29
CA SER A 251 -3.72 0.58 8.22
C SER A 251 -3.87 -0.76 7.49
N ALA A 252 -3.78 -1.88 8.21
CA ALA A 252 -4.11 -3.21 7.71
C ALA A 252 -5.62 -3.40 7.45
N THR A 253 -6.46 -2.43 7.85
CA THR A 253 -7.92 -2.56 7.76
C THR A 253 -8.44 -2.04 6.42
N GLU A 254 -9.03 -2.95 5.65
CA GLU A 254 -9.72 -2.67 4.40
C GLU A 254 -11.00 -1.83 4.61
N ASN A 255 -11.37 -1.02 3.60
CA ASN A 255 -12.64 -0.31 3.54
C ASN A 255 -13.37 -0.61 2.21
N GLY A 256 -13.93 -1.81 2.10
CA GLY A 256 -14.55 -2.26 0.85
C GLY A 256 -13.52 -2.65 -0.22
N SER A 257 -14.00 -2.94 -1.42
CA SER A 257 -13.17 -3.61 -2.44
C SER A 257 -12.02 -2.74 -2.97
N GLY A 258 -12.23 -1.42 -3.11
CA GLY A 258 -11.27 -0.50 -3.73
C GLY A 258 -10.36 0.26 -2.76
N ASP A 259 -10.79 0.43 -1.51
CA ASP A 259 -10.20 1.40 -0.58
C ASP A 259 -9.72 0.73 0.72
N ALA A 260 -8.81 1.40 1.40
CA ALA A 260 -8.33 0.99 2.72
C ALA A 260 -8.19 2.20 3.65
N TRP A 261 -8.26 1.94 4.95
CA TRP A 261 -8.06 2.98 5.95
C TRP A 261 -6.59 3.39 6.01
N TYR A 262 -6.35 4.67 6.18
CA TYR A 262 -5.03 5.23 6.46
C TYR A 262 -5.13 6.35 7.50
N TYR A 263 -4.01 6.60 8.16
CA TYR A 263 -3.86 7.70 9.09
C TYR A 263 -2.90 8.71 8.52
N TYR A 264 -3.15 9.98 8.78
CA TYR A 264 -2.27 11.03 8.29
C TYR A 264 -2.02 12.12 9.32
N TYR A 265 -0.77 12.53 9.36
CA TYR A 265 -0.33 13.72 10.07
C TYR A 265 -0.48 14.90 9.14
N TYR A 266 -1.41 15.80 9.46
CA TYR A 266 -1.61 17.04 8.73
C TYR A 266 -0.71 18.13 9.32
N GLY A 267 0.35 18.52 8.61
CA GLY A 267 1.37 19.45 9.10
C GLY A 267 0.81 20.81 9.51
N HIS A 268 0.03 21.44 8.61
CA HIS A 268 -0.54 22.77 8.87
C HIS A 268 -1.61 22.74 9.98
N GLY A 269 -2.52 21.77 9.93
CA GLY A 269 -3.58 21.64 10.95
C GLY A 269 -3.10 21.02 12.26
N ARG A 270 -1.87 20.48 12.31
CA ARG A 270 -1.24 19.84 13.46
C ARG A 270 -2.12 18.77 14.11
N LYS A 271 -2.72 17.91 13.28
CA LYS A 271 -3.66 16.86 13.68
C LYS A 271 -3.25 15.52 13.10
N LEU A 272 -3.40 14.47 13.91
CA LEU A 272 -3.44 13.09 13.43
C LEU A 272 -4.90 12.75 13.13
N LEU A 273 -5.17 12.47 11.85
CA LEU A 273 -6.51 12.23 11.34
C LEU A 273 -6.57 10.88 10.63
N ARG A 274 -7.78 10.38 10.44
CA ARG A 274 -8.10 9.12 9.76
C ARG A 274 -8.89 9.44 8.50
N ASP A 275 -8.60 8.71 7.43
CA ASP A 275 -9.37 8.76 6.19
C ASP A 275 -9.20 7.43 5.43
N ASN A 276 -9.86 7.28 4.28
CA ASN A 276 -9.73 6.11 3.41
C ASN A 276 -9.54 6.55 1.97
N LEU A 277 -8.76 5.79 1.22
CA LEU A 277 -8.50 6.05 -0.18
C LEU A 277 -8.16 4.76 -0.90
N SER A 278 -8.15 4.83 -2.23
CA SER A 278 -7.82 3.69 -3.08
C SER A 278 -6.52 3.02 -2.67
N LYS A 279 -6.56 1.69 -2.57
CA LYS A 279 -5.43 0.81 -2.26
C LYS A 279 -4.22 0.95 -3.19
N THR A 280 -4.43 1.58 -4.35
CA THR A 280 -3.40 1.82 -5.38
C THR A 280 -2.54 3.05 -5.12
N TRP A 281 -2.86 3.86 -4.11
CA TRP A 281 -1.99 4.96 -3.67
C TRP A 281 -0.76 4.45 -2.93
N GLY A 282 0.35 5.19 -3.02
CA GLY A 282 1.57 4.91 -2.29
C GLY A 282 1.66 5.70 -0.99
N PHE A 283 1.56 5.04 0.16
CA PHE A 283 1.77 5.65 1.49
C PHE A 283 2.87 4.94 2.27
N SER A 284 3.39 5.60 3.31
CA SER A 284 4.39 5.01 4.19
C SER A 284 3.78 3.92 5.07
N CYS A 285 4.63 3.07 5.62
CA CYS A 285 4.22 1.99 6.53
C CYS A 285 4.96 2.09 7.86
N ARG A 286 4.26 1.73 8.94
CA ARG A 286 4.85 1.43 10.25
C ARG A 286 4.39 0.04 10.62
N CYS A 287 5.32 -0.85 10.95
CA CYS A 287 4.95 -2.18 11.41
C CYS A 287 4.84 -2.21 12.94
N VAL A 288 3.96 -3.06 13.42
CA VAL A 288 3.76 -3.37 14.84
C VAL A 288 3.99 -4.84 15.12
N GLN A 289 4.39 -5.13 16.35
CA GLN A 289 4.51 -6.46 16.88
C GLN A 289 3.76 -6.53 18.22
N ASP A 290 2.99 -7.60 18.39
CA ASP A 290 2.30 -7.89 19.65
C ASP A 290 3.34 -8.22 20.73
N LEU A 291 3.24 -7.56 21.88
CA LEU A 291 4.08 -7.89 23.02
C LEU A 291 3.60 -9.23 23.58
N THR A 292 4.46 -10.25 23.53
CA THR A 292 4.19 -11.53 24.20
C THR A 292 4.36 -11.30 25.70
N ILE A 293 3.24 -11.18 26.41
CA ILE A 293 3.19 -11.08 27.87
C ILE A 293 3.15 -12.50 28.45
#